data_AF-A0A7S2IUG2-F1
#
_entry.id   AF-A0A7S2IUG2-F1
#
_cell.length_a   1.000
_cell.length_b   1.000
_cell.length_c   1.000
_cell.angle_alpha   90.00
_cell.angle_beta   90.00
_cell.angle_gamma   90.00
#
_symmetry.space_group_name_H-M   'P 1'
#
loop_
_entity.id
_entity.type
_entity.pdbx_description
1 polymer ?
#
loop_
_entity_poly.entity_id
_entity_poly.type
_entity_poly.pdbx_seq_one_letter_code
_entity_poly.pdbx_strand_id
1 'polypeptide(L)'
;HSLREANVPNLVIQMQELHGTGTSLGDPIEVGALRATMMTHNGVVRDHPLVKTSSKSNIGHTELCAGICGIIKCVLMAIYCDACPNNHIRTLNPHIDANAYPVYFVTESVDQGKNNGYVGVSSFGFGGTNGRCDIWGQARFGVNKCGELNMEELDQIVATCPVTMGPIDSITGEPVGAPKGERRRYRADVLREEWASYDISRHVYTGEFRYRANELEADEDKEEEDLPQDISPYICGSWSGYTQMEEMESQGGGWYVATVVLGETRCESFDINLNKEKALTIYPT
;
A
#
# COMPACT_ATOMS: atom_id res chain seq x y z
N HIS A 1 -28.20 -0.19 23.12
CA HIS A 1 -29.07 0.99 23.26
C HIS A 1 -28.76 1.99 22.16
N SER A 2 -27.54 2.54 22.11
CA SER A 2 -27.07 3.50 21.09
C SER A 2 -27.52 3.20 19.64
N LEU A 3 -27.16 2.05 19.07
CA LEU A 3 -27.57 1.67 17.71
C LEU A 3 -29.10 1.65 17.49
N ARG A 4 -29.87 1.21 18.50
CA ARG A 4 -31.34 1.17 18.42
C ARG A 4 -31.93 2.57 18.46
N GLU A 5 -31.41 3.44 19.33
CA GLU A 5 -31.83 4.85 19.41
C GLU A 5 -31.51 5.62 18.14
N ALA A 6 -30.35 5.35 17.54
CA ALA A 6 -29.93 5.96 16.28
C ALA A 6 -30.59 5.31 15.05
N ASN A 7 -31.38 4.24 15.23
CA ASN A 7 -31.93 3.43 14.15
C ASN A 7 -30.87 2.96 13.13
N VAL A 8 -29.68 2.61 13.63
CA VAL A 8 -28.54 2.13 12.83
C VAL A 8 -28.42 0.61 12.97
N PRO A 9 -28.40 -0.16 11.88
CA PRO A 9 -28.13 -1.59 11.95
C PRO A 9 -26.72 -1.88 12.48
N ASN A 10 -26.58 -2.79 13.43
CA ASN A 10 -25.28 -3.25 13.95
C ASN A 10 -24.36 -3.84 12.86
N LEU A 11 -24.92 -4.34 11.77
CA LEU A 11 -24.15 -4.89 10.65
C LEU A 11 -23.40 -3.82 9.85
N VAL A 12 -23.79 -2.54 9.91
CA VAL A 12 -23.06 -1.48 9.16
C VAL A 12 -21.79 -1.00 9.86
N ILE A 13 -21.60 -1.36 11.14
CA ILE A 13 -20.39 -1.03 11.89
C ILE A 13 -19.24 -1.89 11.38
N GLN A 14 -18.18 -1.26 10.84
CA GLN A 14 -17.05 -1.98 10.24
C GLN A 14 -15.84 -2.00 11.17
N MET A 15 -15.67 -0.93 11.93
CA MET A 15 -14.56 -0.74 12.85
C MET A 15 -15.08 -0.51 14.27
N GLN A 16 -14.39 -1.06 15.26
CA GLN A 16 -14.74 -0.93 16.66
C GLN A 16 -13.49 -0.60 17.48
N GLU A 17 -13.49 0.62 18.01
CA GLU A 17 -12.61 1.02 19.11
C GLU A 17 -13.15 0.40 20.41
N LEU A 18 -12.37 -0.51 20.95
CA LEU A 18 -12.64 -1.24 22.19
C LEU A 18 -12.29 -0.37 23.40
N HIS A 19 -12.97 -0.64 24.51
CA HIS A 19 -12.50 -0.21 25.81
C HIS A 19 -11.10 -0.80 26.08
N GLY A 20 -10.88 -2.09 25.82
CA GLY A 20 -9.55 -2.68 25.54
C GLY A 20 -8.47 -2.32 26.55
N THR A 21 -8.70 -2.58 27.84
CA THR A 21 -7.75 -2.29 28.92
C THR A 21 -6.55 -3.25 28.94
N GLY A 22 -6.57 -4.32 28.16
CA GLY A 22 -5.50 -5.33 28.16
C GLY A 22 -5.59 -6.27 29.35
N THR A 23 -6.78 -6.43 29.93
CA THR A 23 -6.97 -7.27 31.12
C THR A 23 -7.34 -8.69 30.73
N SER A 24 -6.74 -9.69 31.37
CA SER A 24 -6.95 -11.11 31.05
C SER A 24 -8.41 -11.54 31.10
N LEU A 25 -9.20 -10.95 31.99
CA LEU A 25 -10.64 -11.22 32.16
C LEU A 25 -11.54 -10.25 31.38
N GLY A 26 -11.18 -8.96 31.34
CA GLY A 26 -12.04 -7.93 30.74
C GLY A 26 -12.10 -8.04 29.22
N ASP A 27 -10.98 -8.30 28.55
CA ASP A 27 -10.94 -8.34 27.08
C ASP A 27 -11.83 -9.47 26.51
N PRO A 28 -11.81 -10.73 27.04
CA PRO A 28 -12.75 -11.77 26.62
C PRO A 28 -14.22 -11.40 26.85
N ILE A 29 -14.55 -10.73 27.96
CA ILE A 29 -15.91 -10.30 28.26
C ILE A 29 -16.39 -9.25 27.23
N GLU A 30 -15.56 -8.25 26.95
CA GLU A 30 -15.87 -7.21 25.96
C GLU A 30 -16.06 -7.80 24.56
N VAL A 31 -15.12 -8.65 24.11
CA VAL A 31 -15.21 -9.27 22.79
C VAL A 31 -16.44 -10.19 22.69
N GLY A 32 -16.74 -10.96 23.74
CA GLY A 32 -17.93 -11.81 23.82
C GLY A 32 -19.23 -11.01 23.74
N ALA A 33 -19.32 -9.89 24.46
CA ALA A 33 -20.48 -8.99 24.41
C ALA A 33 -20.68 -8.38 23.02
N LEU A 34 -19.60 -7.99 22.34
CA LEU A 34 -19.66 -7.50 20.96
C LEU A 34 -20.05 -8.60 19.98
N ARG A 35 -19.54 -9.82 20.13
CA ARG A 35 -19.99 -10.96 19.31
C ARG A 35 -21.51 -11.15 19.44
N ALA A 36 -22.02 -11.20 20.67
CA ALA A 36 -23.45 -11.42 20.92
C ALA A 36 -24.35 -10.32 20.30
N THR A 37 -23.83 -9.11 20.12
CA THR A 37 -24.62 -7.94 19.69
C THR A 37 -24.35 -7.51 18.25
N MET A 38 -23.24 -7.90 17.62
CA MET A 38 -22.81 -7.40 16.30
C MET A 38 -22.86 -8.46 15.19
N MET A 39 -23.26 -9.69 15.53
CA MET A 39 -23.29 -10.84 14.62
C MET A 39 -24.53 -10.92 13.74
N THR A 40 -25.69 -10.52 14.26
CA THR A 40 -26.97 -10.71 13.57
C THR A 40 -27.84 -9.47 13.67
N HIS A 41 -28.56 -9.15 12.60
CA HIS A 41 -29.61 -8.13 12.59
C HIS A 41 -30.83 -8.65 11.84
N ASN A 42 -31.97 -8.76 12.52
CA ASN A 42 -33.23 -9.20 11.91
C ASN A 42 -33.10 -10.50 11.08
N GLY A 43 -32.34 -11.49 11.59
CA GLY A 43 -32.09 -12.77 10.93
C GLY A 43 -30.97 -12.77 9.89
N VAL A 44 -30.41 -11.61 9.52
CA VAL A 44 -29.24 -11.50 8.65
C VAL A 44 -27.97 -11.69 9.49
N VAL A 45 -27.09 -12.58 9.04
CA VAL A 45 -25.78 -12.84 9.67
C VAL A 45 -24.72 -11.96 9.01
N ARG A 46 -23.82 -11.39 9.82
CA ARG A 46 -22.65 -10.64 9.36
C ARG A 46 -21.80 -11.50 8.42
N ASP A 47 -21.50 -10.96 7.25
CA ASP A 47 -20.71 -11.58 6.18
C ASP A 47 -19.33 -10.93 5.97
N HIS A 48 -19.05 -9.83 6.68
CA HIS A 48 -17.79 -9.09 6.59
C HIS A 48 -17.17 -8.89 7.99
N PRO A 49 -15.84 -8.89 8.08
CA PRO A 49 -15.14 -8.84 9.35
C PRO A 49 -15.40 -7.53 10.11
N LEU A 50 -15.54 -7.63 11.43
CA LEU A 50 -15.55 -6.47 12.32
C LEU A 50 -14.12 -6.22 12.82
N VAL A 51 -13.52 -5.10 12.42
CA VAL A 51 -12.15 -4.75 12.80
C VAL A 51 -12.11 -4.19 14.22
N LYS A 52 -11.22 -4.72 15.05
CA LYS A 52 -11.05 -4.36 16.47
C LYS A 52 -9.76 -3.59 16.67
N THR A 53 -9.86 -2.46 17.35
CA THR A 53 -8.73 -1.59 17.70
C THR A 53 -8.89 -1.05 19.11
N SER A 54 -7.78 -0.67 19.76
CA SER A 54 -7.79 0.19 20.94
C SER A 54 -6.64 1.19 20.92
N SER A 55 -6.95 2.47 21.06
CA SER A 55 -6.02 3.59 21.31
C SER A 55 -5.15 3.37 22.54
N LYS A 56 -5.62 2.61 23.53
CA LYS A 56 -4.84 2.33 24.75
C LYS A 56 -3.56 1.56 24.46
N SER A 57 -3.53 0.79 23.37
CA SER A 57 -2.28 0.16 22.90
C SER A 57 -1.24 1.19 22.42
N ASN A 58 -1.66 2.38 22.00
CA ASN A 58 -0.78 3.43 21.49
C ASN A 58 -0.38 4.45 22.58
N ILE A 59 -1.34 4.85 23.42
CA ILE A 59 -1.18 6.00 24.34
C ILE A 59 -1.42 5.63 25.82
N GLY A 60 -1.63 4.36 26.13
CA GLY A 60 -1.99 3.91 27.47
C GLY A 60 -3.43 4.27 27.86
N HIS A 61 -3.79 3.96 29.10
CA HIS A 61 -5.13 4.24 29.62
C HIS A 61 -5.19 5.65 30.22
N THR A 62 -5.72 6.63 29.46
CA THR A 62 -5.82 8.04 29.87
C THR A 62 -6.96 8.33 30.86
N GLU A 63 -7.38 7.32 31.63
CA GLU A 63 -8.48 7.36 32.61
C GLU A 63 -9.71 8.16 32.17
N LEU A 64 -9.91 9.35 32.76
CA LEU A 64 -11.03 10.26 32.49
C LEU A 64 -11.10 10.68 31.02
N CYS A 65 -9.95 10.73 30.33
CA CYS A 65 -9.85 11.08 28.92
C CYS A 65 -9.96 9.88 27.98
N ALA A 66 -10.07 8.64 28.48
CA ALA A 66 -10.06 7.45 27.64
C ALA A 66 -11.21 7.44 26.61
N GLY A 67 -12.38 7.96 26.99
CA GLY A 67 -13.53 8.07 26.09
C GLY A 67 -13.29 9.06 24.94
N ILE A 68 -12.79 10.27 25.24
CA ILE A 68 -12.56 11.28 24.21
C ILE A 68 -11.39 10.91 23.29
N CYS A 69 -10.34 10.28 23.82
CA CYS A 69 -9.25 9.73 23.01
C CYS A 69 -9.77 8.68 22.01
N GLY A 70 -10.65 7.78 22.46
CA GLY A 70 -11.30 6.79 21.59
C GLY A 70 -12.19 7.45 20.53
N ILE A 71 -12.98 8.47 20.90
CA ILE A 71 -13.81 9.24 19.95
C ILE A 71 -12.94 9.92 18.88
N ILE A 72 -11.86 10.60 19.28
CA ILE A 72 -10.93 11.26 18.34
C ILE A 72 -10.36 10.23 17.36
N LYS A 73 -9.91 9.08 17.86
CA LYS A 73 -9.41 7.99 17.01
C LYS A 73 -10.49 7.49 16.05
N CYS A 74 -11.72 7.29 16.50
CA CYS A 74 -12.84 6.89 15.65
C CYS A 74 -13.18 7.93 14.58
N VAL A 75 -13.14 9.22 14.90
CA VAL A 75 -13.32 10.30 13.91
C VAL A 75 -12.23 10.21 12.84
N LEU A 76 -10.97 10.03 13.23
CA LEU A 76 -9.85 9.85 12.29
C LEU A 76 -10.06 8.60 11.41
N MET A 77 -10.38 7.45 12.00
CA MET A 77 -10.64 6.23 11.23
C MET A 77 -11.83 6.40 10.26
N ALA A 78 -12.87 7.14 10.65
CA ALA A 78 -14.02 7.40 9.78
C ALA A 78 -13.68 8.33 8.60
N ILE A 79 -12.91 9.40 8.83
CA ILE A 79 -12.56 10.37 7.77
C ILE A 79 -11.40 9.91 6.87
N TYR A 80 -10.64 8.89 7.27
CA TYR A 80 -9.67 8.20 6.40
C TYR A 80 -10.25 6.91 5.79
N CYS A 81 -11.34 6.37 6.33
CA CYS A 81 -11.87 5.05 6.00
C CYS A 81 -10.80 3.95 6.11
N ASP A 82 -10.01 4.03 7.18
CA ASP A 82 -8.88 3.14 7.46
C ASP A 82 -8.87 2.77 8.95
N ALA A 83 -8.63 1.50 9.26
CA ALA A 83 -8.56 1.02 10.63
C ALA A 83 -7.13 1.12 11.17
N CYS A 84 -6.95 1.82 12.29
CA CYS A 84 -5.64 1.95 12.92
C CYS A 84 -5.17 0.63 13.57
N PRO A 85 -3.85 0.35 13.56
CA PRO A 85 -3.28 -0.84 14.17
C PRO A 85 -3.37 -0.85 15.70
N ASN A 86 -3.42 -2.05 16.26
CA ASN A 86 -3.12 -2.29 17.67
C ASN A 86 -1.63 -2.56 17.86
N ASN A 87 -1.05 -1.90 18.85
CA ASN A 87 0.30 -2.24 19.29
C ASN A 87 0.27 -3.46 20.22
N HIS A 88 1.42 -4.13 20.35
CA HIS A 88 1.71 -5.17 21.34
C HIS A 88 0.95 -6.50 21.19
N ILE A 89 0.06 -6.65 20.20
CA ILE A 89 -0.54 -7.95 19.89
C ILE A 89 0.50 -8.84 19.22
N ARG A 90 1.08 -9.78 19.99
CA ARG A 90 1.95 -10.86 19.48
C ARG A 90 1.22 -12.19 19.41
N THR A 91 0.36 -12.44 20.39
CA THR A 91 -0.49 -13.62 20.50
C THR A 91 -1.79 -13.18 21.15
N LEU A 92 -2.92 -13.59 20.58
CA LEU A 92 -4.23 -13.23 21.12
C LEU A 92 -4.46 -13.97 22.45
N ASN A 93 -5.22 -13.35 23.35
CA ASN A 93 -5.64 -13.99 24.59
C ASN A 93 -6.39 -15.31 24.26
N PRO A 94 -5.99 -16.47 24.84
CA PRO A 94 -6.58 -17.78 24.50
C PRO A 94 -8.07 -17.90 24.87
N HIS A 95 -8.59 -17.01 25.72
CA HIS A 95 -10.01 -16.93 26.04
C HIS A 95 -10.82 -16.15 25.00
N ILE A 96 -10.18 -15.55 24.00
CA ILE A 96 -10.85 -14.91 22.87
C ILE A 96 -10.89 -15.90 21.71
N ASP A 97 -12.09 -16.37 21.37
CA ASP A 97 -12.32 -17.19 20.18
C ASP A 97 -12.45 -16.29 18.93
N ALA A 98 -11.32 -16.08 18.25
CA ALA A 98 -11.24 -15.32 17.01
C ALA A 98 -11.80 -16.07 15.78
N ASN A 99 -12.05 -17.37 15.86
CA ASN A 99 -12.60 -18.16 14.75
C ASN A 99 -14.13 -18.29 14.82
N ALA A 100 -14.72 -17.91 15.96
CA ALA A 100 -16.16 -18.00 16.20
C ALA A 100 -17.01 -17.06 15.33
N TYR A 101 -16.42 -16.03 14.72
CA TYR A 101 -17.10 -15.04 13.88
C TYR A 101 -16.14 -14.22 13.01
N PRO A 102 -16.63 -13.54 11.94
CA PRO A 102 -15.80 -12.63 11.14
C PRO A 102 -15.28 -11.45 11.97
N VAL A 103 -14.03 -11.53 12.42
CA VAL A 103 -13.36 -10.51 13.26
C VAL A 103 -11.88 -10.41 12.92
N TYR A 104 -11.35 -9.18 12.96
CA TYR A 104 -9.91 -8.95 12.86
C TYR A 104 -9.39 -8.13 14.04
N PHE A 105 -8.26 -8.57 14.60
CA PHE A 105 -7.47 -7.82 15.56
C PHE A 105 -6.20 -7.37 14.84
N VAL A 106 -6.26 -6.19 14.24
CA VAL A 106 -5.25 -5.75 13.27
C VAL A 106 -4.00 -5.20 13.99
N THR A 107 -2.83 -5.59 13.51
CA THR A 107 -1.51 -5.06 13.93
C THR A 107 -0.91 -4.10 12.92
N GLU A 108 -1.55 -3.98 11.75
CA GLU A 108 -1.21 -3.05 10.67
C GLU A 108 -2.45 -2.24 10.32
N SER A 109 -2.26 -1.14 9.60
CA SER A 109 -3.36 -0.32 9.09
C SER A 109 -4.14 -1.12 8.04
N VAL A 110 -5.48 -1.05 8.10
CA VAL A 110 -6.37 -1.82 7.21
C VAL A 110 -7.37 -0.90 6.54
N ASP A 111 -7.18 -0.76 5.23
CA ASP A 111 -8.10 -0.08 4.34
C ASP A 111 -9.47 -0.76 4.35
N GLN A 112 -10.53 0.03 4.49
CA GLN A 112 -11.91 -0.46 4.44
C GLN A 112 -12.43 -0.65 3.01
N GLY A 113 -11.71 -0.15 2.00
CA GLY A 113 -12.10 -0.23 0.58
C GLY A 113 -13.42 0.47 0.28
N LYS A 114 -13.81 1.44 1.12
CA LYS A 114 -15.07 2.17 1.07
C LYS A 114 -14.81 3.64 1.35
N ASN A 115 -15.61 4.50 0.73
CA ASN A 115 -15.51 5.95 0.92
C ASN A 115 -16.31 6.47 2.12
N ASN A 116 -17.01 5.61 2.83
CA ASN A 116 -17.75 5.95 4.04
C ASN A 116 -17.88 4.73 4.93
N GLY A 117 -18.15 4.97 6.21
CA GLY A 117 -18.27 3.90 7.17
C GLY A 117 -18.80 4.33 8.52
N TYR A 118 -19.17 3.33 9.30
CA TYR A 118 -19.51 3.51 10.71
C TYR A 118 -18.43 2.90 11.60
N VAL A 119 -18.06 3.66 12.62
CA VAL A 119 -17.08 3.28 13.64
C VAL A 119 -17.73 3.33 15.02
N GLY A 120 -17.70 2.23 15.74
CA GLY A 120 -18.16 2.18 17.13
C GLY A 120 -17.03 2.47 18.11
N VAL A 121 -17.34 3.12 19.24
CA VAL A 121 -16.44 3.27 20.39
C VAL A 121 -17.13 2.82 21.67
N SER A 122 -16.41 2.06 22.50
CA SER A 122 -16.90 1.60 23.81
C SER A 122 -15.97 2.09 24.93
N SER A 123 -16.55 2.47 26.06
CA SER A 123 -15.82 2.84 27.27
C SER A 123 -16.55 2.37 28.51
N PHE A 124 -15.89 1.60 29.37
CA PHE A 124 -16.49 1.01 30.56
C PHE A 124 -15.83 1.59 31.80
N GLY A 125 -16.60 2.34 32.59
CA GLY A 125 -16.11 2.91 33.84
C GLY A 125 -15.99 1.82 34.90
N PHE A 126 -14.95 1.89 35.73
CA PHE A 126 -14.72 0.94 36.83
C PHE A 126 -15.92 0.85 37.79
N GLY A 127 -16.68 1.95 37.97
CA GLY A 127 -17.91 1.98 38.77
C GLY A 127 -19.12 1.28 38.14
N GLY A 128 -18.98 0.68 36.96
CA GLY A 128 -20.05 -0.05 36.26
C GLY A 128 -20.86 0.77 35.25
N THR A 129 -20.61 2.08 35.15
CA THR A 129 -21.24 2.94 34.13
C THR A 129 -20.56 2.75 32.77
N ASN A 130 -21.34 2.34 31.78
CA ASN A 130 -20.85 2.03 30.44
C ASN A 130 -21.30 3.09 29.43
N GLY A 131 -20.37 3.56 28.61
CA GLY A 131 -20.60 4.46 27.48
C GLY A 131 -20.35 3.77 26.15
N ARG A 132 -21.21 4.06 25.16
CA ARG A 132 -21.02 3.66 23.77
C ARG A 132 -21.43 4.81 22.86
N CYS A 133 -20.67 5.03 21.80
CA CYS A 133 -21.01 5.95 20.72
C CYS A 133 -20.72 5.26 19.38
N ASP A 134 -21.50 5.61 18.36
CA ASP A 134 -21.35 5.11 16.99
C ASP A 134 -21.25 6.33 16.08
N ILE A 135 -20.19 6.41 15.28
CA ILE A 135 -19.82 7.57 14.47
C ILE A 135 -19.92 7.17 13.01
N TRP A 136 -20.69 7.92 12.24
CA TRP A 136 -20.66 7.85 10.78
C TRP A 136 -19.70 8.89 10.23
N GLY A 137 -18.95 8.52 9.19
CA GLY A 137 -18.14 9.48 8.44
C GLY A 137 -17.96 9.05 6.99
N GLN A 138 -17.59 10.04 6.20
CA GLN A 138 -17.15 9.86 4.82
C GLN A 138 -15.66 10.19 4.76
N ALA A 139 -14.92 9.47 3.91
CA ALA A 139 -13.53 9.74 3.61
C ALA A 139 -13.37 11.19 3.12
N ARG A 140 -12.63 11.98 3.91
CA ARG A 140 -12.17 13.33 3.56
C ARG A 140 -10.69 13.34 3.20
N PHE A 141 -9.97 12.29 3.59
CA PHE A 141 -8.54 12.09 3.39
C PHE A 141 -8.29 10.67 2.91
N GLY A 142 -7.06 10.40 2.44
CA GLY A 142 -6.64 9.07 1.99
C GLY A 142 -7.20 8.66 0.63
N VAL A 143 -6.87 7.43 0.24
CA VAL A 143 -7.19 6.86 -1.09
C VAL A 143 -8.70 6.70 -1.35
N ASN A 144 -9.51 6.70 -0.28
CA ASN A 144 -10.96 6.50 -0.35
C ASN A 144 -11.77 7.80 -0.48
N LYS A 145 -11.13 8.98 -0.46
CA LYS A 145 -11.84 10.27 -0.59
C LYS A 145 -12.54 10.33 -1.95
N CYS A 146 -13.86 10.46 -1.96
CA CYS A 146 -14.63 10.68 -3.18
C CYS A 146 -15.09 12.14 -3.27
N GLY A 147 -14.87 12.76 -4.43
CA GLY A 147 -15.35 14.08 -4.81
C GLY A 147 -15.26 14.24 -6.32
N GLU A 148 -15.78 15.35 -6.86
CA GLU A 148 -15.37 15.75 -8.21
C GLU A 148 -13.86 15.96 -8.19
N LEU A 149 -13.16 15.38 -9.16
CA LEU A 149 -11.74 15.58 -9.34
C LEU A 149 -11.54 17.08 -9.63
N ASN A 150 -11.15 17.83 -8.60
CA ASN A 150 -10.87 19.24 -8.75
C ASN A 150 -9.53 19.38 -9.47
N MET A 151 -9.57 19.53 -10.79
CA MET A 151 -8.40 19.67 -11.65
C MET A 151 -7.52 20.88 -11.28
N GLU A 152 -8.08 21.85 -10.56
CA GLU A 152 -7.36 23.05 -10.10
C GLU A 152 -6.67 22.85 -8.74
N GLU A 153 -7.11 21.87 -7.93
CA GLU A 153 -6.48 21.45 -6.64
C GLU A 153 -5.72 20.12 -6.76
N LEU A 154 -5.65 19.54 -7.96
CA LEU A 154 -4.94 18.31 -8.24
C LEU A 154 -3.44 18.61 -8.35
N ASP A 155 -2.74 18.60 -7.21
CA ASP A 155 -1.29 18.86 -7.19
C ASP A 155 -0.50 17.72 -7.86
N GLN A 156 -0.81 16.45 -7.51
CA GLN A 156 -0.29 15.23 -8.17
C GLN A 156 -1.23 14.04 -7.91
N ILE A 157 -1.35 13.15 -8.89
CA ILE A 157 -1.81 11.77 -8.63
C ILE A 157 -0.55 10.95 -8.45
N VAL A 158 -0.41 10.22 -7.34
CA VAL A 158 0.84 9.49 -7.05
C VAL A 158 0.63 7.99 -7.23
N ALA A 159 1.46 7.37 -8.06
CA ALA A 159 1.58 5.93 -8.18
C ALA A 159 2.87 5.45 -7.51
N THR A 160 2.90 4.21 -7.03
CA THR A 160 4.16 3.61 -6.56
C THR A 160 4.97 3.21 -7.79
N CYS A 161 6.18 3.76 -7.91
CA CYS A 161 7.10 3.36 -8.96
C CYS A 161 7.44 1.88 -8.77
N PRO A 162 7.17 1.01 -9.75
CA PRO A 162 7.46 -0.42 -9.62
C PRO A 162 8.97 -0.72 -9.61
N VAL A 163 9.81 0.25 -9.95
CA VAL A 163 11.28 0.12 -10.00
C VAL A 163 11.92 0.63 -8.69
N THR A 164 11.52 1.80 -8.19
CA THR A 164 12.13 2.40 -7.00
C THR A 164 11.32 2.20 -5.72
N MET A 165 10.09 1.67 -5.84
CA MET A 165 9.07 1.61 -4.80
C MET A 165 8.73 2.97 -4.15
N GLY A 166 9.22 4.06 -4.75
CA GLY A 166 8.98 5.44 -4.31
C GLY A 166 7.77 6.07 -5.00
N PRO A 167 7.26 7.19 -4.46
CA PRO A 167 6.16 7.92 -5.07
C PRO A 167 6.57 8.57 -6.39
N ILE A 168 5.83 8.30 -7.47
CA ILE A 168 5.93 8.98 -8.77
C ILE A 168 4.61 9.65 -9.11
N ASP A 169 4.66 10.75 -9.84
CA ASP A 169 3.50 11.32 -10.50
C ASP A 169 2.92 10.31 -11.50
N SER A 170 1.60 10.09 -11.48
CA SER A 170 0.93 9.09 -12.30
C SER A 170 0.60 9.61 -13.71
N ILE A 171 0.72 10.92 -13.94
CA ILE A 171 0.49 11.57 -15.23
C ILE A 171 1.82 11.74 -15.96
N THR A 172 2.87 12.21 -15.26
CA THR A 172 4.18 12.47 -15.85
C THR A 172 5.21 11.36 -15.63
N GLY A 173 5.04 10.51 -14.62
CA GLY A 173 6.01 9.47 -14.24
C GLY A 173 7.23 10.00 -13.47
N GLU A 174 7.26 11.30 -13.15
CA GLU A 174 8.39 11.92 -12.45
C GLU A 174 8.38 11.59 -10.94
N PRO A 175 9.55 11.38 -10.30
CA PRO A 175 9.62 11.18 -8.86
C PRO A 175 9.07 12.39 -8.08
N VAL A 176 8.19 12.14 -7.11
CA VAL A 176 7.69 13.19 -6.22
C VAL A 176 8.84 13.66 -5.32
N GLY A 177 9.22 14.94 -5.42
CA GLY A 177 10.42 15.48 -4.79
C GLY A 177 10.48 15.28 -3.27
N ALA A 178 11.61 14.77 -2.78
CA ALA A 178 11.93 14.76 -1.35
C ALA A 178 12.23 16.19 -0.82
N PRO A 179 12.07 16.47 0.49
CA PRO A 179 12.46 17.76 1.08
C PRO A 179 13.91 18.09 0.73
N LYS A 180 14.16 19.37 0.38
CA LYS A 180 15.49 19.90 0.05
C LYS A 180 16.56 19.40 1.04
N GLY A 181 17.37 18.47 0.56
CA GLY A 181 18.56 17.95 1.21
C GLY A 181 19.40 17.24 0.17
N GLU A 182 20.63 17.72 -0.01
CA GLU A 182 21.54 17.21 -1.04
C GLU A 182 21.79 15.71 -0.89
N ARG A 183 21.37 14.94 -1.90
CA ARG A 183 21.97 13.64 -2.20
C ARG A 183 22.03 13.45 -3.72
N ARG A 184 23.25 13.52 -4.26
CA ARG A 184 23.56 13.07 -5.63
C ARG A 184 23.39 11.55 -5.74
N ARG A 185 22.86 11.07 -6.87
CA ARG A 185 23.32 9.87 -7.63
C ARG A 185 22.54 9.69 -8.95
N TYR A 186 23.23 9.07 -9.91
CA TYR A 186 23.05 9.01 -11.37
C TYR A 186 21.83 8.20 -11.89
N ARG A 187 21.48 8.37 -13.18
CA ARG A 187 20.27 7.87 -13.90
C ARG A 187 20.57 7.40 -15.33
N ALA A 188 19.68 6.62 -15.94
CA ALA A 188 19.60 6.29 -17.37
C ALA A 188 18.35 6.92 -18.01
N ASP A 189 18.41 7.28 -19.31
CA ASP A 189 17.33 7.99 -20.02
C ASP A 189 16.96 7.29 -21.34
N VAL A 190 15.67 7.37 -21.68
CA VAL A 190 15.06 6.94 -22.95
C VAL A 190 15.21 8.06 -23.99
N LEU A 191 15.74 7.77 -25.17
CA LEU A 191 15.76 8.70 -26.30
C LEU A 191 14.51 8.51 -27.18
N ARG A 192 13.73 9.58 -27.38
CA ARG A 192 12.61 9.66 -28.34
C ARG A 192 12.99 10.60 -29.48
N GLU A 193 12.60 10.26 -30.71
CA GLU A 193 12.66 11.22 -31.83
C GLU A 193 11.56 12.28 -31.74
N GLU A 194 11.89 13.49 -32.20
CA GLU A 194 11.15 14.75 -32.05
C GLU A 194 9.72 14.74 -32.63
N TRP A 195 9.36 13.74 -33.45
CA TRP A 195 8.10 13.69 -34.19
C TRP A 195 7.30 12.38 -34.06
N ALA A 196 7.54 11.59 -33.02
CA ALA A 196 6.76 10.37 -32.76
C ALA A 196 5.28 10.70 -32.42
N SER A 197 4.34 9.99 -33.06
CA SER A 197 2.90 10.18 -32.84
C SER A 197 2.48 9.73 -31.44
N TYR A 198 1.69 10.56 -30.76
CA TYR A 198 1.43 10.53 -29.32
C TYR A 198 0.44 9.45 -28.83
N ASP A 199 -0.03 8.56 -29.70
CA ASP A 199 -1.22 7.72 -29.42
C ASP A 199 -0.92 6.29 -28.91
N ILE A 200 0.30 5.99 -28.44
CA ILE A 200 0.64 4.63 -27.97
C ILE A 200 1.40 4.65 -26.63
N SER A 201 0.85 3.91 -25.65
CA SER A 201 1.47 3.60 -24.35
C SER A 201 2.86 2.94 -24.51
N ARG A 202 3.79 3.23 -23.59
CA ARG A 202 5.12 2.59 -23.48
C ARG A 202 5.09 1.05 -23.41
N HIS A 203 3.93 0.43 -23.16
CA HIS A 203 3.77 -1.02 -23.10
C HIS A 203 3.46 -1.70 -24.45
N VAL A 204 3.46 -0.93 -25.55
CA VAL A 204 3.48 -1.47 -26.93
C VAL A 204 4.70 -0.96 -27.70
N TYR A 205 5.68 -0.38 -26.98
CA TYR A 205 6.91 0.12 -27.55
C TYR A 205 7.79 -1.06 -27.99
N THR A 206 8.06 -1.13 -29.29
CA THR A 206 8.95 -2.13 -29.92
C THR A 206 10.36 -1.58 -30.16
N GLY A 207 10.74 -0.49 -29.49
CA GLY A 207 12.00 0.21 -29.75
C GLY A 207 13.13 -0.15 -28.80
N GLU A 208 14.33 0.23 -29.20
CA GLU A 208 15.62 -0.19 -28.66
C GLU A 208 16.04 0.61 -27.41
N PHE A 209 16.91 0.03 -26.56
CA PHE A 209 17.50 0.68 -25.39
C PHE A 209 19.00 0.95 -25.59
N ARG A 210 19.47 2.19 -25.36
CA ARG A 210 20.88 2.60 -25.54
C ARG A 210 21.64 2.64 -24.21
N TYR A 211 22.86 2.10 -24.18
CA TYR A 211 23.83 2.31 -23.10
C TYR A 211 24.73 3.51 -23.43
N ARG A 212 25.15 4.31 -22.43
CA ARG A 212 26.14 5.40 -22.62
C ARG A 212 27.20 5.38 -21.53
N ALA A 213 28.43 5.72 -21.89
CA ALA A 213 29.55 5.85 -20.95
C ALA A 213 29.74 7.29 -20.39
N ASN A 214 29.19 8.33 -21.04
CA ASN A 214 29.40 9.75 -20.70
C ASN A 214 28.09 10.52 -20.42
N GLU A 215 28.17 11.66 -19.70
CA GLU A 215 27.04 12.56 -19.38
C GLU A 215 26.50 13.31 -20.62
N LEU A 216 25.22 13.68 -20.62
CA LEU A 216 24.52 14.38 -21.73
C LEU A 216 25.12 15.73 -22.12
N GLU A 217 25.90 16.37 -21.25
CA GLU A 217 26.57 17.65 -21.55
C GLU A 217 27.98 17.49 -22.13
N ALA A 218 28.45 16.26 -22.34
CA ALA A 218 29.71 16.00 -23.04
C ALA A 218 29.42 15.83 -24.54
N ASP A 219 29.83 16.83 -25.34
CA ASP A 219 29.86 16.87 -26.81
C ASP A 219 29.00 15.79 -27.51
N GLU A 220 27.80 16.17 -27.98
CA GLU A 220 26.82 15.33 -28.69
C GLU A 220 27.37 14.62 -29.94
N ASP A 221 28.63 14.90 -30.33
CA ASP A 221 29.31 14.39 -31.52
C ASP A 221 30.22 13.16 -31.26
N LYS A 222 30.22 12.56 -30.06
CA LYS A 222 31.00 11.33 -29.81
C LYS A 222 30.18 10.07 -30.13
N GLU A 223 30.63 9.31 -31.14
CA GLU A 223 30.15 7.94 -31.39
C GLU A 223 30.37 7.07 -30.15
N GLU A 224 29.33 6.33 -29.76
CA GLU A 224 29.39 5.45 -28.59
C GLU A 224 29.99 4.09 -28.95
N GLU A 225 30.94 3.65 -28.13
CA GLU A 225 31.70 2.42 -28.34
C GLU A 225 30.97 1.22 -27.70
N ASP A 226 31.17 0.04 -28.30
CA ASP A 226 30.69 -1.24 -27.74
C ASP A 226 31.25 -1.51 -26.34
N LEU A 227 30.62 -2.43 -25.59
CA LEU A 227 31.24 -2.90 -24.35
C LEU A 227 32.63 -3.48 -24.67
N PRO A 228 33.59 -3.31 -23.75
CA PRO A 228 34.89 -3.98 -23.85
C PRO A 228 34.73 -5.46 -24.21
N GLN A 229 35.62 -6.00 -25.05
CA GLN A 229 35.51 -7.38 -25.57
C GLN A 229 35.48 -8.46 -24.47
N ASP A 230 35.86 -8.13 -23.24
CA ASP A 230 35.83 -8.99 -22.06
C ASP A 230 34.51 -8.92 -21.25
N ILE A 231 33.53 -8.14 -21.72
CA ILE A 231 32.25 -7.92 -21.05
C ILE A 231 31.09 -8.30 -21.99
N SER A 232 30.38 -9.37 -21.64
CA SER A 232 29.16 -9.81 -22.32
C SER A 232 27.93 -9.62 -21.42
N PRO A 233 26.86 -8.96 -21.89
CA PRO A 233 25.61 -8.85 -21.16
C PRO A 233 24.74 -10.09 -21.34
N TYR A 234 24.08 -10.51 -20.26
CA TYR A 234 23.20 -11.67 -20.19
C TYR A 234 21.85 -11.29 -19.58
N ILE A 235 20.75 -11.86 -20.07
CA ILE A 235 19.42 -11.73 -19.48
C ILE A 235 19.07 -12.98 -18.65
N CYS A 236 18.47 -12.77 -17.48
CA CYS A 236 17.96 -13.85 -16.61
C CYS A 236 16.59 -13.44 -16.07
N GLY A 237 15.59 -14.32 -16.17
CA GLY A 237 14.25 -14.11 -15.61
C GLY A 237 14.11 -14.64 -14.18
N SER A 238 12.99 -14.28 -13.56
CA SER A 238 12.73 -14.53 -12.14
C SER A 238 12.08 -15.88 -11.85
N TRP A 239 11.21 -16.42 -12.72
CA TRP A 239 10.43 -17.61 -12.34
C TRP A 239 9.80 -18.49 -13.44
N SER A 240 9.54 -18.05 -14.68
CA SER A 240 8.74 -18.86 -15.63
C SER A 240 9.52 -19.41 -16.81
N GLY A 241 10.17 -18.56 -17.61
CA GLY A 241 10.80 -18.96 -18.89
C GLY A 241 12.32 -18.86 -18.92
N TYR A 242 12.90 -17.93 -18.17
CA TYR A 242 14.30 -17.50 -18.32
C TYR A 242 15.14 -17.85 -17.09
N THR A 243 15.01 -19.08 -16.60
CA THR A 243 15.74 -19.52 -15.39
C THR A 243 17.24 -19.71 -15.62
N GLN A 244 17.69 -19.73 -16.89
CA GLN A 244 19.09 -19.75 -17.29
C GLN A 244 19.49 -18.39 -17.88
N MET A 245 20.75 -18.00 -17.70
CA MET A 245 21.30 -16.76 -18.26
C MET A 245 21.55 -16.93 -19.76
N GLU A 246 20.92 -16.09 -20.57
CA GLU A 246 21.05 -16.07 -22.03
C GLU A 246 21.86 -14.84 -22.45
N GLU A 247 22.84 -15.02 -23.33
CA GLU A 247 23.68 -13.92 -23.81
C GLU A 247 22.89 -13.01 -24.75
N MET A 248 23.05 -11.70 -24.59
CA MET A 248 22.43 -10.72 -25.48
C MET A 248 23.30 -10.52 -26.73
N GLU A 249 22.68 -10.39 -27.90
CA GLU A 249 23.36 -10.22 -29.17
C GLU A 249 23.76 -8.76 -29.40
N SER A 250 25.06 -8.52 -29.66
CA SER A 250 25.55 -7.18 -30.01
C SER A 250 25.10 -6.79 -31.43
N GLN A 251 24.61 -5.56 -31.57
CA GLN A 251 24.29 -4.94 -32.86
C GLN A 251 25.34 -3.88 -33.27
N GLY A 252 26.41 -3.71 -32.47
CA GLY A 252 27.43 -2.68 -32.64
C GLY A 252 27.01 -1.31 -32.12
N GLY A 253 27.98 -0.41 -31.87
CA GLY A 253 27.72 0.96 -31.40
C GLY A 253 27.11 1.04 -29.99
N GLY A 254 27.42 0.08 -29.12
CA GLY A 254 26.92 0.02 -27.74
C GLY A 254 25.57 -0.68 -27.57
N TRP A 255 25.02 -1.27 -28.63
CA TRP A 255 23.69 -1.89 -28.62
C TRP A 255 23.73 -3.41 -28.41
N TYR A 256 22.88 -3.90 -27.50
CA TYR A 256 22.72 -5.33 -27.21
C TYR A 256 21.24 -5.69 -27.10
N VAL A 257 20.83 -6.77 -27.76
CA VAL A 257 19.41 -7.15 -27.92
C VAL A 257 19.18 -8.59 -27.45
N ALA A 258 18.03 -8.84 -26.80
CA ALA A 258 17.55 -10.18 -26.51
C ALA A 258 16.05 -10.28 -26.76
N THR A 259 15.59 -11.44 -27.24
CA THR A 259 14.17 -11.71 -27.49
C THR A 259 13.54 -12.40 -26.29
N VAL A 260 12.50 -11.78 -25.72
CA VAL A 260 11.77 -12.31 -24.57
C VAL A 260 10.39 -12.82 -24.98
N VAL A 261 10.13 -14.12 -24.76
CA VAL A 261 8.82 -14.74 -24.98
C VAL A 261 8.13 -14.97 -23.63
N LEU A 262 7.09 -14.17 -23.34
CA LEU A 262 6.34 -14.27 -22.08
C LEU A 262 5.32 -15.43 -22.14
N GLY A 263 5.29 -16.26 -21.10
CA GLY A 263 4.34 -17.37 -20.95
C GLY A 263 2.90 -16.92 -20.63
N GLU A 264 2.03 -17.87 -20.23
CA GLU A 264 0.59 -17.62 -19.98
C GLU A 264 0.31 -16.52 -18.94
N THR A 265 1.22 -16.32 -17.98
CA THR A 265 1.14 -15.27 -16.95
C THR A 265 1.35 -13.86 -17.52
N ARG A 266 1.89 -13.75 -18.74
CA ARG A 266 2.27 -12.49 -19.41
C ARG A 266 3.12 -11.55 -18.56
N CYS A 267 3.84 -12.08 -17.58
CA CYS A 267 4.62 -11.31 -16.61
C CYS A 267 5.87 -12.09 -16.21
N GLU A 268 7.02 -11.46 -16.37
CA GLU A 268 8.34 -11.98 -16.00
C GLU A 268 9.23 -10.79 -15.63
N SER A 269 10.01 -10.92 -14.56
CA SER A 269 10.98 -9.90 -14.15
C SER A 269 12.36 -10.36 -14.59
N PHE A 270 13.15 -9.45 -15.18
CA PHE A 270 14.45 -9.78 -15.75
C PHE A 270 15.55 -8.94 -15.12
N ASP A 271 16.68 -9.59 -14.89
CA ASP A 271 17.94 -8.97 -14.52
C ASP A 271 18.90 -9.07 -15.71
N ILE A 272 19.57 -7.96 -16.04
CA ILE A 272 20.68 -7.95 -16.98
C ILE A 272 21.96 -8.12 -16.15
N ASN A 273 22.77 -9.14 -16.45
CA ASN A 273 23.97 -9.49 -15.70
C ASN A 273 25.17 -9.46 -16.64
N LEU A 274 26.28 -8.90 -16.19
CA LEU A 274 27.52 -8.98 -16.95
C LEU A 274 28.26 -10.29 -16.65
N ASN A 275 28.80 -10.92 -17.69
CA ASN A 275 29.67 -12.10 -17.59
C ASN A 275 29.09 -13.28 -16.78
N LYS A 276 27.75 -13.43 -16.79
CA LYS A 276 27.02 -14.44 -15.98
C LYS A 276 27.17 -14.29 -14.46
N GLU A 277 27.60 -13.13 -13.97
CA GLU A 277 27.76 -12.88 -12.55
C GLU A 277 26.58 -12.08 -11.99
N LYS A 278 25.81 -12.68 -11.09
CA LYS A 278 24.70 -11.99 -10.39
C LYS A 278 25.15 -10.82 -9.52
N ALA A 279 26.44 -10.73 -9.20
CA ALA A 279 26.99 -9.58 -8.48
C ALA A 279 27.15 -8.35 -9.38
N LEU A 280 27.16 -8.55 -10.70
CA LEU A 280 27.33 -7.53 -11.73
C LEU A 280 25.99 -7.31 -12.48
N THR A 281 24.89 -7.30 -11.74
CA THR A 281 23.57 -6.98 -12.28
C THR A 281 23.49 -5.50 -12.58
N ILE A 282 23.15 -5.19 -13.82
CA ILE A 282 22.78 -3.86 -14.29
C ILE A 282 21.29 -3.71 -14.05
N TYR A 283 20.95 -2.80 -13.14
CA TYR A 283 19.57 -2.39 -12.93
C TYR A 283 19.27 -1.24 -13.90
N PRO A 284 18.41 -1.43 -14.90
CA PRO A 284 17.95 -0.32 -15.72
C PRO A 284 17.26 0.70 -14.80
N THR A 285 17.71 1.96 -14.89
CA THR A 285 17.13 3.07 -14.12
C THR A 285 15.95 3.68 -14.86
#